data_AF-A0A151HZ64-F1
#
_entry.id   AF-A0A151HZ64-F1
#
_cell.length_a   1.000
_cell.length_b   1.000
_cell.length_c   1.000
_cell.angle_alpha   90.00
_cell.angle_beta   90.00
_cell.angle_gamma   90.00
#
_symmetry.space_group_name_H-M   'P 1'
#
loop_
_entity.id
_entity.type
_entity.pdbx_description
1 polymer ?
#
loop_
_entity_poly.entity_id
_entity_poly.type
_entity_poly.pdbx_seq_one_letter_code
_entity_poly.pdbx_strand_id
1 'polypeptide(L)'
;MDLIFLTLCTLCILVIFAFLPKVHHHYVIRQKLKNLPAPVIGSIFKLMRLSDYERMKLFLTVVENYKEGIFIHYIGIAPYINIFKPEYLQHILPSTVNVTKGDFYDMLKPWLGNGLLTSAGKQ
;
A
#
# COMPACT_ATOMS: atom_id res chain seq x y z
N MET A 1 -33.69 2.61 -30.47
CA MET A 1 -32.57 2.51 -29.52
C MET A 1 -31.60 3.60 -29.87
N ASP A 2 -31.46 4.59 -29.00
CA ASP A 2 -30.75 5.83 -29.34
C ASP A 2 -29.25 5.57 -29.42
N LEU A 3 -28.59 6.10 -30.45
CA LEU A 3 -27.15 5.99 -30.66
C LEU A 3 -26.35 6.33 -29.38
N ILE A 4 -26.86 7.30 -28.61
CA ILE A 4 -26.32 7.71 -27.31
C ILE A 4 -26.26 6.55 -26.32
N PHE A 5 -27.33 5.76 -26.22
CA PHE A 5 -27.39 4.61 -25.32
C PHE A 5 -26.34 3.55 -25.69
N LEU A 6 -26.18 3.26 -26.98
CA LEU A 6 -25.16 2.32 -27.46
C LEU A 6 -23.74 2.82 -27.16
N THR A 7 -23.47 4.12 -27.38
CA THR A 7 -22.16 4.71 -27.05
C THR A 7 -21.86 4.65 -25.56
N LEU A 8 -22.85 4.90 -24.70
CA LEU A 8 -22.68 4.79 -23.25
C LEU A 8 -22.40 3.35 -22.83
N CYS A 9 -23.14 2.37 -23.35
CA CYS A 9 -22.91 0.96 -23.05
C CYS A 9 -21.51 0.49 -23.45
N THR A 10 -21.06 0.85 -24.66
CA THR A 10 -19.70 0.49 -25.12
C THR A 10 -18.62 1.12 -24.24
N LEU A 11 -18.76 2.39 -23.85
CA LEU A 11 -17.85 3.06 -22.92
C LEU A 11 -17.83 2.36 -21.55
N CYS A 12 -19.00 2.00 -21.00
CA CYS A 12 -19.11 1.27 -19.74
C CYS A 12 -18.38 -0.08 -19.80
N ILE A 13 -18.55 -0.84 -20.89
CA ILE A 13 -17.87 -2.14 -21.06
C ILE A 13 -16.35 -1.95 -21.12
N LEU A 14 -15.86 -0.96 -21.87
CA LEU A 14 -14.42 -0.65 -21.95
C LEU A 14 -13.85 -0.28 -20.59
N VAL A 15 -14.57 0.53 -19.82
CA VAL A 15 -14.19 0.89 -18.44
C VAL A 15 -14.12 -0.37 -17.57
N ILE A 16 -15.17 -1.19 -17.55
CA ILE A 16 -15.19 -2.44 -16.76
C ILE A 16 -14.00 -3.33 -17.13
N PHE A 17 -13.76 -3.54 -18.43
CA PHE A 17 -12.68 -4.38 -18.90
C PHE A 17 -11.30 -3.83 -18.50
N ALA A 18 -11.12 -2.50 -18.49
CA ALA A 18 -9.89 -1.87 -18.01
C ALA A 18 -9.69 -2.00 -16.49
N PHE A 19 -10.76 -2.06 -15.70
CA PHE A 19 -10.70 -2.19 -14.24
C PHE A 19 -10.58 -3.64 -13.75
N LEU A 20 -11.15 -4.62 -14.46
CA LEU A 20 -11.15 -6.04 -14.06
C LEU A 20 -9.75 -6.60 -13.70
N PRO A 21 -8.69 -6.40 -14.51
CA PRO A 21 -7.35 -6.88 -14.15
C PRO A 21 -6.82 -6.25 -12.87
N LYS A 22 -7.10 -4.96 -12.64
CA LYS A 22 -6.69 -4.26 -11.41
C LYS A 22 -7.42 -4.84 -10.21
N VAL A 23 -8.73 -5.05 -10.30
CA VAL A 23 -9.52 -5.65 -9.21
C VAL A 23 -9.02 -7.06 -8.90
N HIS A 24 -8.81 -7.88 -9.93
CA HIS A 24 -8.27 -9.22 -9.77
C HIS A 24 -6.87 -9.21 -9.11
N HIS A 25 -5.99 -8.32 -9.53
CA HIS A 25 -4.66 -8.16 -8.94
C HIS A 25 -4.74 -7.84 -7.44
N HIS A 26 -5.58 -6.88 -7.03
CA HIS A 26 -5.77 -6.54 -5.62
C HIS A 26 -6.41 -7.69 -4.83
N TYR A 27 -7.34 -8.43 -5.43
CA TYR A 27 -7.93 -9.62 -4.83
C TYR A 27 -6.87 -10.69 -4.55
N VAL A 28 -6.01 -11.00 -5.52
CA VAL A 28 -4.93 -11.99 -5.36
C VAL A 28 -3.96 -11.56 -4.24
N ILE A 29 -3.58 -10.29 -4.19
CA ILE A 29 -2.71 -9.78 -3.12
C ILE A 29 -3.39 -9.94 -1.76
N ARG A 30 -4.67 -9.55 -1.62
CA ARG A 30 -5.41 -9.71 -0.37
C ARG A 30 -5.48 -11.18 0.07
N GLN A 31 -5.67 -12.11 -0.86
CA GLN A 31 -5.66 -13.55 -0.56
C GLN A 31 -4.30 -14.04 -0.07
N LYS A 32 -3.19 -13.55 -0.65
CA LYS A 32 -1.84 -13.89 -0.18
C LYS A 32 -1.54 -13.36 1.23
N LEU A 33 -2.14 -12.22 1.56
CA LEU A 33 -1.91 -11.50 2.81
C LEU A 33 -2.95 -11.82 3.92
N LYS A 34 -3.94 -12.66 3.64
CA LYS A 34 -5.10 -12.90 4.53
C LYS A 34 -4.75 -13.44 5.93
N ASN A 35 -3.61 -14.12 6.04
CA ASN A 35 -3.16 -14.74 7.29
C ASN A 35 -2.34 -13.79 8.15
N LEU A 36 -1.97 -12.62 7.63
CA LEU A 36 -1.22 -11.64 8.40
C LEU A 36 -2.19 -10.82 9.25
N PRO A 37 -1.80 -10.49 10.49
CA PRO A 37 -2.62 -9.66 11.35
C PRO A 37 -2.87 -8.30 10.70
N ALA A 38 -4.14 -7.89 10.63
CA ALA A 38 -4.54 -6.59 10.12
C ALA A 38 -5.36 -5.87 11.19
N PRO A 39 -4.85 -4.77 11.78
CA PRO A 39 -5.69 -3.88 12.58
C PRO A 39 -6.91 -3.43 11.78
N VAL A 40 -8.06 -3.37 12.46
CA VAL A 40 -9.23 -2.62 11.99
C VAL A 40 -8.90 -1.15 12.14
N ILE A 41 -8.00 -0.66 11.28
CA ILE A 41 -7.69 0.75 11.20
C ILE A 41 -8.91 1.43 10.58
N GLY A 42 -9.47 2.38 11.34
CA GLY A 42 -10.63 3.14 10.91
C GLY A 42 -10.41 3.74 9.52
N SER A 43 -11.52 3.94 8.80
CA SER A 43 -11.56 4.59 7.48
C SER A 43 -10.45 5.63 7.31
N ILE A 44 -9.76 5.63 6.15
CA ILE A 44 -8.66 6.58 5.85
C ILE A 44 -9.06 8.03 6.14
N PHE A 45 -10.35 8.36 6.00
CA PHE A 45 -10.91 9.67 6.37
C PHE A 45 -10.77 10.00 7.86
N LYS A 46 -10.85 9.01 8.76
CA LYS A 46 -10.57 9.16 10.19
C LYS A 46 -9.10 9.45 10.41
N LEU A 47 -8.20 8.69 9.77
CA LEU A 47 -6.75 8.91 9.90
C LEU A 47 -6.33 10.31 9.44
N MET A 48 -6.89 10.81 8.33
CA MET A 48 -6.59 12.15 7.80
C MET A 48 -7.05 13.29 8.72
N ARG A 49 -8.02 13.05 9.61
CA ARG A 49 -8.54 14.05 10.56
C ARG A 49 -7.77 14.13 11.88
N LEU A 50 -6.97 13.11 12.19
CA LEU A 50 -6.19 13.06 13.42
C LEU A 50 -4.98 13.99 13.32
N SER A 51 -4.65 14.65 14.43
CA SER A 51 -3.39 15.37 14.59
C SER A 51 -2.19 14.43 14.52
N ASP A 52 -1.01 14.97 14.27
CA ASP A 52 0.24 14.20 14.16
C ASP A 52 0.51 13.36 15.42
N TYR A 53 0.27 13.96 16.59
CA TYR A 53 0.38 13.28 17.89
C TYR A 53 -0.59 12.11 18.02
N GLU A 54 -1.86 12.30 17.64
CA GLU A 54 -2.88 11.24 17.71
C GLU A 54 -2.58 10.10 16.75
N ARG A 55 -2.08 10.40 15.55
CA ARG A 55 -1.66 9.37 14.58
C ARG A 55 -0.49 8.55 15.12
N MET A 56 0.50 9.23 15.72
CA MET A 56 1.63 8.54 16.35
C MET A 56 1.16 7.66 17.52
N LYS A 57 0.30 8.18 18.39
CA LYS A 57 -0.26 7.43 19.51
C LYS A 57 -1.02 6.19 19.03
N LEU A 58 -1.85 6.33 18.00
CA LEU A 58 -2.55 5.20 17.38
C LEU A 58 -1.57 4.15 16.85
N PHE A 59 -0.53 4.58 16.15
CA PHE A 59 0.50 3.68 15.62
C PHE A 59 1.20 2.89 16.74
N LEU A 60 1.60 3.56 17.83
CA LEU A 60 2.21 2.91 18.99
C LEU A 60 1.26 1.90 19.63
N THR A 61 -0.02 2.25 19.82
CA THR A 61 -1.02 1.31 20.32
C THR A 61 -1.19 0.09 19.40
N VAL A 62 -1.14 0.27 18.09
CA VAL A 62 -1.16 -0.87 17.14
C VAL A 62 0.08 -1.74 17.34
N VAL A 63 1.28 -1.15 17.37
CA VAL A 63 2.54 -1.87 17.59
C VAL A 63 2.51 -2.69 18.89
N GLU A 64 2.02 -2.11 19.98
CA GLU A 64 1.88 -2.79 21.29
C GLU A 64 0.91 -3.98 21.25
N ASN A 65 -0.18 -3.87 20.47
CA ASN A 65 -1.17 -4.93 20.32
C ASN A 65 -0.70 -6.07 19.41
N TYR A 66 0.14 -5.77 18.41
CA TYR A 66 0.65 -6.77 17.46
C TYR A 66 2.05 -7.26 17.85
N LYS A 67 2.12 -7.96 18.98
CA LYS A 67 3.37 -8.52 19.53
C LYS A 67 4.11 -9.46 18.59
N GLU A 68 3.48 -9.94 17.52
CA GLU A 68 4.13 -10.73 16.49
C GLU A 68 5.22 -9.95 15.74
N GLY A 69 5.21 -8.61 15.77
CA GLY A 69 6.27 -7.81 15.13
C GLY A 69 6.02 -7.48 13.66
N ILE A 70 4.84 -7.85 13.17
CA ILE A 70 4.37 -7.64 11.80
C ILE A 70 2.87 -7.36 11.83
N PHE A 71 2.39 -6.43 11.01
CA PHE A 71 0.96 -6.27 10.72
C PHE A 71 0.74 -5.57 9.38
N ILE A 72 -0.47 -5.69 8.84
CA ILE A 72 -0.90 -5.03 7.61
C ILE A 72 -1.85 -3.91 7.92
N HIS A 73 -1.62 -2.75 7.30
CA HIS A 73 -2.65 -1.73 7.19
C HIS A 73 -2.97 -1.46 5.73
N TYR A 74 -4.16 -0.93 5.49
CA TYR A 74 -4.62 -0.57 4.16
C TYR A 74 -4.71 0.95 4.04
N ILE A 75 -4.07 1.50 3.02
CA ILE A 75 -4.29 2.89 2.58
C ILE A 75 -5.01 2.80 1.24
N GLY A 76 -6.27 3.18 1.23
CA GLY A 76 -7.18 2.91 0.11
C GLY A 76 -7.35 1.40 -0.09
N ILE A 77 -7.04 0.96 -1.30
CA ILE A 77 -7.07 -0.47 -1.69
C ILE A 77 -5.70 -1.14 -1.52
N ALA A 78 -4.63 -0.37 -1.33
CA ALA A 78 -3.26 -0.85 -1.28
C ALA A 78 -2.89 -1.33 0.13
N PRO A 79 -2.39 -2.58 0.27
CA PRO A 79 -1.88 -3.09 1.53
C PRO A 79 -0.44 -2.66 1.77
N TYR A 80 -0.13 -2.28 3.01
CA TYR A 80 1.20 -1.93 3.47
C TYR A 80 1.55 -2.79 4.68
N ILE A 81 2.68 -3.50 4.58
CA ILE A 81 3.18 -4.40 5.62
C ILE A 81 4.13 -3.60 6.50
N ASN A 82 3.81 -3.49 7.79
CA ASN A 82 4.71 -2.93 8.80
C ASN A 82 5.45 -4.06 9.48
N ILE A 83 6.76 -3.90 9.61
CA ILE A 83 7.66 -4.87 10.25
C ILE A 83 8.55 -4.07 11.20
N PHE A 84 8.58 -4.45 12.46
CA PHE A 84 9.28 -3.68 13.50
C PHE A 84 10.01 -4.55 14.52
N LYS A 85 9.93 -5.88 14.39
CA LYS A 85 10.77 -6.80 15.17
C LYS A 85 12.18 -6.88 14.59
N PRO A 86 13.23 -6.74 15.42
CA PRO A 86 14.62 -6.81 14.96
C PRO A 86 14.95 -8.10 14.20
N GLU A 87 14.37 -9.22 14.60
CA GLU A 87 14.65 -10.54 14.02
C GLU A 87 14.24 -10.59 12.54
N TYR A 88 13.12 -9.95 12.18
CA TYR A 88 12.68 -9.86 10.79
C TYR A 88 13.49 -8.83 10.00
N LEU A 89 13.79 -7.68 10.62
CA LEU A 89 14.55 -6.62 9.97
C LEU A 89 15.98 -7.07 9.64
N GLN A 90 16.58 -7.92 10.48
CA GLN A 90 17.90 -8.50 10.22
C GLN A 90 17.96 -9.30 8.91
N HIS A 91 16.86 -9.91 8.48
CA HIS A 91 16.80 -10.61 7.20
C HIS A 91 16.50 -9.68 6.02
N ILE A 92 15.70 -8.63 6.25
CA ILE A 92 15.21 -7.75 5.19
C ILE A 92 16.21 -6.68 4.82
N LEU A 93 16.80 -5.99 5.81
CA LEU A 93 17.67 -4.83 5.58
C LEU A 93 18.96 -5.14 4.79
N PRO A 94 19.67 -6.27 5.00
CA PRO A 94 20.84 -6.60 4.20
C PRO A 94 20.50 -7.25 2.84
N SER A 95 19.22 -7.59 2.59
CA SER A 95 18.81 -8.28 1.37
C SER A 95 18.84 -7.34 0.16
N THR A 96 19.37 -7.84 -0.96
CA THR A 96 19.34 -7.13 -2.25
C THR A 96 18.05 -7.38 -3.04
N VAL A 97 17.13 -8.21 -2.52
CA VAL A 97 15.89 -8.58 -3.22
C VAL A 97 14.92 -7.40 -3.31
N ASN A 98 14.78 -6.61 -2.25
CA ASN A 98 13.81 -5.52 -2.14
C ASN A 98 14.49 -4.14 -2.02
N VAL A 99 15.50 -3.85 -2.86
CA VAL A 99 16.30 -2.61 -2.80
C VAL A 99 15.54 -1.39 -3.32
N THR A 100 14.56 -1.61 -4.20
CA THR A 100 13.71 -0.54 -4.75
C THR A 100 12.93 0.16 -3.65
N LYS A 101 12.90 1.48 -3.68
CA LYS A 101 12.11 2.26 -2.73
C LYS A 101 10.62 2.08 -2.97
N GLY A 102 9.85 2.18 -1.88
CA GLY A 102 8.39 2.17 -1.93
C GLY A 102 7.84 3.37 -2.70
N ASP A 103 6.58 3.27 -3.11
CA ASP A 103 5.82 4.28 -3.85
C ASP A 103 5.81 5.66 -3.17
N PHE A 104 5.89 5.75 -1.85
CA PHE A 104 6.04 7.03 -1.14
C PHE A 104 7.26 7.86 -1.62
N TYR A 105 8.33 7.23 -2.10
CA TYR A 105 9.50 7.93 -2.63
C TYR A 105 9.26 8.53 -4.02
N ASP A 106 8.18 8.17 -4.71
CA ASP A 106 7.82 8.77 -6.00
C ASP A 106 7.52 10.28 -5.85
N MET A 107 7.08 10.70 -4.67
CA MET A 107 6.92 12.13 -4.35
C MET A 107 8.25 12.90 -4.32
N LEU A 108 9.36 12.21 -4.09
CA LEU A 108 10.70 12.82 -4.05
C LEU A 108 11.37 12.84 -5.43
N LYS A 109 10.95 11.98 -6.36
CA LYS A 109 11.56 11.87 -7.71
C LYS A 109 11.54 13.17 -8.51
N PRO A 110 10.50 14.02 -8.49
CA PRO A 110 10.52 15.30 -9.20
C PRO A 110 11.64 16.23 -8.75
N TRP A 111 12.06 16.14 -7.49
CA TRP A 111 13.09 16.99 -6.88
C TRP A 111 14.48 16.39 -6.96
N LEU A 112 14.59 15.08 -6.71
CA LEU A 112 15.87 14.38 -6.54
C LEU A 112 16.24 13.47 -7.72
N GLY A 113 15.37 13.34 -8.72
CA GLY A 113 15.53 12.40 -9.82
C GLY A 113 15.65 10.95 -9.31
N ASN A 114 16.46 10.15 -10.01
CA ASN A 114 16.87 8.81 -9.59
C ASN A 114 18.26 8.84 -8.93
N GLY A 115 18.43 9.72 -7.93
CA GLY A 115 19.69 9.88 -7.19
C GLY A 115 19.85 8.92 -6.02
N LEU A 116 20.67 9.31 -5.04
CA LEU A 116 21.07 8.49 -3.89
C LEU A 116 19.87 7.88 -3.14
N LEU A 117 18.81 8.66 -2.90
CA LEU A 117 17.67 8.24 -2.09
C LEU A 117 16.62 7.43 -2.87
N THR A 118 16.55 7.57 -4.19
CA THR A 118 15.46 7.05 -5.04
C THR A 118 15.93 6.00 -6.06
N SER A 119 17.24 5.84 -6.23
CA SER A 119 17.80 4.81 -7.11
C SER A 119 17.61 3.40 -6.53
N ALA A 120 17.55 2.42 -7.43
CA ALA A 120 17.44 1.00 -7.08
C ALA A 120 18.81 0.32 -6.88
N GLY A 121 19.87 1.10 -6.61
CA GLY A 121 21.21 0.56 -6.33
C GLY A 121 21.86 -0.21 -7.49
N LYS A 122 21.49 0.06 -8.75
CA LYS A 122 22.24 -0.45 -9.90
C LYS A 122 23.64 0.19 -9.88
N GLN A 123 24.64 -0.62 -9.55
CA GLN A 123 26.02 -0.40 -9.95
C GLN A 123 26.23 -0.98 -11.35
#